data_AF-A0A0G4MXJ7-F1
#
_entry.id   AF-A0A0G4MXJ7-F1
#
_cell.length_a   1.000
_cell.length_b   1.000
_cell.length_c   1.000
_cell.angle_alpha   90.00
_cell.angle_beta   90.00
_cell.angle_gamma   90.00
#
_symmetry.space_group_name_H-M   'P 1'
#
loop_
_entity.id
_entity.type
_entity.pdbx_description
1 polymer ?
#
loop_
_entity_poly.entity_id
_entity_poly.type
_entity_poly.pdbx_seq_one_letter_code
_entity_poly.pdbx_strand_id
1 'polypeptide(L)'
;MEDIYAALDGENILPKLASQLSRHLLFPLVEFEAGRAEDSGNEEKARQILNGKLKLLQDTNMADYVAELYKEVHNVNEAPAEYAKKRNDVIAQLEKYEQETARISELLTREDVVGQLRSDKVANLEFLKKDHE
;
A
#
# COMPACT_ATOMS: atom_id res chain seq x y z
N MET A 1 13.41 0.32 -9.36
CA MET A 1 14.36 -0.42 -8.49
C MET A 1 15.79 -0.10 -8.84
N GLU A 2 16.20 -0.14 -10.13
CA GLU A 2 17.54 0.30 -10.54
C GLU A 2 17.88 1.74 -10.08
N ASP A 3 16.94 2.68 -10.24
CA ASP A 3 17.12 4.07 -9.78
C ASP A 3 17.31 4.16 -8.26
N ILE A 4 16.61 3.31 -7.50
CA ILE A 4 16.77 3.23 -6.04
C ILE A 4 18.15 2.67 -5.74
N TYR A 5 18.54 1.55 -6.35
CA TYR A 5 19.82 0.90 -6.10
C TYR A 5 21.03 1.75 -6.48
N ALA A 6 20.91 2.59 -7.51
CA ALA A 6 21.94 3.55 -7.88
C ALA A 6 22.13 4.65 -6.82
N ALA A 7 21.07 5.02 -6.11
CA ALA A 7 21.10 6.03 -5.05
C ALA A 7 21.61 5.49 -3.69
N LEU A 8 21.59 4.17 -3.50
CA LEU A 8 22.00 3.52 -2.26
C LEU A 8 23.52 3.36 -2.18
N ASP A 9 24.06 3.54 -0.97
CA ASP A 9 25.48 3.29 -0.70
C ASP A 9 25.81 1.79 -0.79
N GLY A 10 27.08 1.47 -1.12
CA GLY A 10 27.52 0.09 -1.37
C GLY A 10 27.39 -0.90 -0.20
N GLU A 11 27.15 -0.41 1.01
CA GLU A 11 26.91 -1.23 2.22
C GLU A 11 25.42 -1.52 2.48
N ASN A 12 24.51 -0.99 1.65
CA ASN A 12 23.08 -1.10 1.92
C ASN A 12 22.53 -2.51 1.65
N ILE A 13 21.73 -3.02 2.59
CA ILE A 13 21.10 -4.34 2.52
C ILE A 13 19.81 -4.36 1.68
N LEU A 14 19.24 -3.21 1.37
CA LEU A 14 17.96 -3.11 0.66
C LEU A 14 17.92 -3.86 -0.69
N PRO A 15 18.96 -3.85 -1.54
CA PRO A 15 18.93 -4.62 -2.78
C PRO A 15 18.79 -6.13 -2.57
N LYS A 16 19.33 -6.65 -1.45
CA LYS A 16 19.22 -8.07 -1.10
C LYS A 16 17.83 -8.40 -0.56
N LEU A 17 17.25 -7.51 0.23
CA LEU A 17 15.94 -7.71 0.86
C LEU A 17 14.75 -7.42 -0.05
N ALA A 18 14.89 -6.49 -1.00
CA ALA A 18 13.78 -6.03 -1.83
C ALA A 18 13.10 -7.15 -2.64
N SER A 19 13.83 -8.20 -3.02
CA SER A 19 13.25 -9.37 -3.71
C SER A 19 12.36 -10.23 -2.82
N GLN A 20 12.54 -10.15 -1.50
CA GLN A 20 11.84 -10.96 -0.49
C GLN A 20 10.71 -10.17 0.20
N LEU A 21 10.57 -8.89 -0.10
CA LEU A 21 9.61 -7.99 0.54
C LEU A 21 8.50 -7.57 -0.43
N SER A 22 7.29 -7.40 0.09
CA SER A 22 6.22 -6.78 -0.68
C SER A 22 6.50 -5.28 -0.88
N ARG A 23 5.88 -4.69 -1.91
CA ARG A 23 6.06 -3.25 -2.22
C ARG A 23 5.70 -2.34 -1.04
N HIS A 24 4.68 -2.70 -0.26
CA HIS A 24 4.26 -1.94 0.93
C HIS A 24 5.22 -2.10 2.12
N LEU A 25 5.91 -3.23 2.24
CA LEU A 25 6.95 -3.42 3.27
C LEU A 25 8.27 -2.77 2.88
N LEU A 26 8.56 -2.71 1.58
CA LEU A 26 9.75 -2.05 1.06
C LEU A 26 9.62 -0.52 1.15
N PHE A 27 8.42 0.02 0.98
CA PHE A 27 8.17 1.46 0.92
C PHE A 27 8.71 2.24 2.14
N PRO A 28 8.43 1.86 3.41
CA PRO A 28 8.99 2.56 4.58
C PRO A 28 10.51 2.59 4.61
N LEU A 29 11.17 1.56 4.06
CA LEU A 29 12.62 1.50 4.00
C LEU A 29 13.17 2.46 2.95
N VAL A 30 12.48 2.60 1.82
CA VAL A 30 12.82 3.58 0.78
C VAL A 30 12.56 5.02 1.27
N GLU A 31 11.50 5.24 2.05
CA GLU A 31 11.25 6.53 2.72
C GLU A 31 12.37 6.90 3.69
N PHE A 32 12.86 5.94 4.47
CA PHE A 32 13.99 6.16 5.38
C PHE A 32 15.24 6.61 4.62
N GLU A 33 15.56 5.96 3.50
CA GLU A 33 16.70 6.35 2.65
C GLU A 33 16.51 7.73 2.01
N ALA A 34 15.27 8.08 1.64
CA ALA A 34 14.96 9.40 1.10
C ALA A 34 15.28 10.50 2.12
N GLY A 35 14.86 10.33 3.38
CA GLY A 35 15.17 11.28 4.45
C GLY A 35 16.68 11.45 4.67
N ARG A 36 17.46 10.35 4.61
CA ARG A 36 18.93 10.43 4.71
C ARG A 36 19.57 11.17 3.53
N ALA A 37 19.02 11.01 2.33
CA ALA A 37 19.49 11.73 1.14
C ALA A 37 19.23 13.24 1.24
N GLU A 38 18.07 13.62 1.79
CA GLU A 38 17.72 15.02 2.07
C GLU A 38 18.62 15.63 3.15
N ASP A 39 18.83 14.93 4.27
CA ASP A 39 19.69 15.38 5.37
C ASP A 39 21.16 15.58 4.94
N SER A 40 21.62 14.76 4.00
CA SER A 40 22.97 14.85 3.44
C SER A 40 23.13 15.92 2.35
N GLY A 41 22.04 16.59 1.95
CA GLY A 41 22.03 17.63 0.93
C GLY A 41 22.31 17.12 -0.48
N ASN A 42 22.17 15.81 -0.73
CA ASN A 42 22.43 15.21 -2.03
C ASN A 42 21.15 15.18 -2.87
N GLU A 43 20.90 16.28 -3.59
CA GLU A 43 19.71 16.46 -4.44
C GLU A 43 19.59 15.38 -5.54
N GLU A 44 20.71 14.90 -6.08
CA GLU A 44 20.70 13.87 -7.12
C GLU A 44 20.18 12.53 -6.56
N LYS A 45 20.69 12.12 -5.39
CA LYS A 45 20.21 10.92 -4.69
C LYS A 45 18.74 11.04 -4.31
N ALA A 46 18.33 12.19 -3.77
CA ALA A 46 16.93 12.43 -3.40
C ALA A 46 16.00 12.28 -4.63
N ARG A 47 16.41 12.82 -5.78
CA ARG A 47 15.65 12.71 -7.03
C ARG A 47 15.60 11.28 -7.58
N GLN A 48 16.70 10.53 -7.51
CA GLN A 48 16.73 9.11 -7.91
C GLN A 48 15.80 8.27 -7.03
N ILE A 49 15.82 8.49 -5.72
CA ILE A 49 14.92 7.82 -4.78
C ILE A 49 13.46 8.19 -5.06
N LEU A 50 13.16 9.47 -5.31
CA LEU A 50 11.81 9.93 -5.65
C LEU A 50 11.26 9.28 -6.92
N ASN A 51 12.05 9.22 -8.00
CA ASN A 51 11.71 8.48 -9.22
C ASN A 51 11.47 6.99 -8.92
N GLY A 52 12.32 6.42 -8.07
CA GLY A 52 12.20 5.07 -7.58
C GLY A 52 10.89 4.80 -6.85
N LYS A 53 10.46 5.72 -5.97
CA LYS A 53 9.18 5.66 -5.24
C LYS A 53 8.00 5.65 -6.21
N LEU A 54 8.00 6.56 -7.19
CA LEU A 54 6.96 6.60 -8.22
C LEU A 54 6.86 5.27 -8.96
N LYS A 55 7.98 4.72 -9.43
CA LYS A 55 8.03 3.44 -10.15
C LYS A 55 7.65 2.25 -9.27
N LEU A 56 7.93 2.30 -7.97
CA LEU A 56 7.54 1.24 -7.02
C LEU A 56 6.02 1.23 -6.79
N LEU A 57 5.40 2.40 -6.74
CA LEU A 57 4.01 2.57 -6.33
C LEU A 57 3.02 2.73 -7.48
N GLN A 58 3.46 3.05 -8.70
CA GLN A 58 2.57 3.28 -9.86
C GLN A 58 1.57 2.14 -10.12
N ASP A 59 1.96 0.90 -9.82
CA ASP A 59 1.13 -0.29 -10.02
C ASP A 59 0.20 -0.59 -8.84
N THR A 60 0.25 0.18 -7.76
CA THR A 60 -0.62 0.03 -6.59
C THR A 60 -1.91 0.84 -6.73
N ASN A 61 -2.90 0.58 -5.87
CA ASN A 61 -4.15 1.33 -5.83
C ASN A 61 -4.05 2.66 -5.04
N MET A 62 -2.84 3.08 -4.63
CA MET A 62 -2.59 4.36 -3.95
C MET A 62 -2.62 5.53 -4.94
N ALA A 63 -3.72 5.66 -5.71
CA ALA A 63 -3.81 6.56 -6.87
C ALA A 63 -3.54 8.03 -6.51
N ASP A 64 -4.06 8.51 -5.38
CA ASP A 64 -3.86 9.89 -4.91
C ASP A 64 -2.39 10.17 -4.58
N TYR A 65 -1.75 9.27 -3.83
CA TYR A 65 -0.35 9.41 -3.44
C TYR A 65 0.59 9.32 -4.65
N VAL A 66 0.34 8.40 -5.57
CA VAL A 66 1.11 8.29 -6.82
C VAL A 66 0.93 9.54 -7.69
N ALA A 67 -0.27 10.13 -7.71
CA ALA A 67 -0.52 11.38 -8.42
C ALA A 67 0.27 12.56 -7.82
N GLU A 68 0.37 12.64 -6.50
CA GLU A 68 1.22 13.63 -5.81
C GLU A 68 2.71 13.41 -6.12
N LEU A 69 3.20 12.17 -6.00
CA LEU A 69 4.57 11.82 -6.36
C LEU A 69 4.89 12.15 -7.84
N TYR A 70 3.94 11.95 -8.75
CA TYR A 70 4.12 12.30 -10.15
C TYR A 70 4.32 13.82 -10.33
N LYS A 71 3.53 14.63 -9.61
CA LYS A 71 3.67 16.09 -9.64
C LYS A 71 5.04 16.54 -9.14
N GLU A 72 5.51 15.94 -8.05
CA GLU A 72 6.83 16.22 -7.47
C GLU A 72 7.97 15.81 -8.41
N VAL A 73 7.92 14.62 -9.00
CA VAL A 73 8.94 14.11 -9.93
C VAL A 73 9.05 14.98 -11.18
N HIS A 74 7.91 15.35 -11.77
CA HIS A 74 7.86 16.05 -13.05
C HIS A 74 7.81 17.59 -12.90
N ASN A 75 7.74 18.11 -11.68
CA ASN A 75 7.54 19.54 -11.39
C ASN A 75 6.31 20.11 -12.11
N VAL A 76 5.19 19.38 -12.09
CA VAL A 76 3.92 19.78 -12.71
C VAL A 76 2.85 20.00 -11.66
N ASN A 77 1.95 20.95 -11.89
CA ASN A 77 0.86 21.23 -10.95
C ASN A 77 -0.27 20.18 -11.03
N GLU A 78 -0.44 19.56 -12.21
CA GLU A 78 -1.52 18.62 -12.49
C GLU A 78 -0.96 17.25 -12.89
N ALA A 79 -1.54 16.21 -12.29
CA ALA A 79 -1.23 14.84 -12.63
C ALA A 79 -2.09 14.38 -13.83
N PRO A 80 -1.61 13.43 -14.65
CA PRO A 80 -2.37 12.85 -15.75
C PRO A 80 -3.78 12.39 -15.33
N ALA A 81 -4.75 12.56 -16.25
CA ALA A 81 -6.14 12.16 -16.03
C ALA A 81 -6.31 10.65 -15.74
N GLU A 82 -5.32 9.83 -16.12
CA GLU A 82 -5.28 8.40 -15.82
C GLU A 82 -5.32 8.12 -14.32
N TYR A 83 -4.67 8.93 -13.48
CA TYR A 83 -4.70 8.75 -12.03
C TYR A 83 -6.09 9.03 -11.44
N ALA A 84 -6.79 10.06 -11.95
CA ALA A 84 -8.16 10.35 -11.54
C ALA A 84 -9.12 9.23 -11.95
N LYS A 85 -8.93 8.64 -13.13
CA LYS A 85 -9.69 7.47 -13.58
C LYS A 85 -9.43 6.28 -12.66
N LYS A 86 -8.15 5.94 -12.42
CA LYS A 86 -7.76 4.83 -11.53
C LYS A 86 -8.33 5.00 -10.12
N ARG A 87 -8.33 6.22 -9.59
CA ARG A 87 -8.95 6.56 -8.30
C ARG A 87 -10.43 6.20 -8.29
N ASN A 88 -11.19 6.62 -9.31
CA ASN A 88 -12.62 6.31 -9.39
C ASN A 88 -12.88 4.80 -9.51
N ASP A 89 -12.06 4.09 -10.29
CA ASP A 89 -12.15 2.62 -10.43
C ASP A 89 -11.89 1.92 -9.09
N VAL A 90 -10.89 2.39 -8.32
CA VAL A 90 -10.58 1.87 -6.98
C VAL A 90 -11.72 2.13 -5.99
N ILE A 91 -12.32 3.32 -6.00
CA ILE A 91 -13.46 3.66 -5.12
C ILE A 91 -14.68 2.80 -5.48
N ALA A 92 -15.01 2.66 -6.76
CA ALA A 92 -16.13 1.82 -7.19
C ALA A 92 -15.91 0.34 -6.78
N GLN A 93 -14.67 -0.14 -6.87
CA GLN A 93 -14.32 -1.49 -6.43
C GLN A 93 -14.40 -1.65 -4.91
N LEU A 94 -14.04 -0.62 -4.14
CA LEU A 94 -14.19 -0.59 -2.69
C LEU A 94 -15.66 -0.66 -2.30
N GLU A 95 -16.50 0.23 -2.84
CA GLU A 95 -17.95 0.26 -2.57
C GLU A 95 -18.62 -1.08 -2.88
N LYS A 96 -18.23 -1.71 -4.00
CA LYS A 96 -18.72 -3.04 -4.36
C LYS A 96 -18.37 -4.08 -3.29
N TYR A 97 -17.10 -4.14 -2.85
CA TYR A 97 -16.67 -5.12 -1.87
C TYR A 97 -17.25 -4.84 -0.47
N GLU A 98 -17.40 -3.58 -0.09
CA GLU A 98 -18.09 -3.20 1.15
C GLU A 98 -19.53 -3.73 1.14
N GLN A 99 -20.27 -3.58 0.05
CA GLN A 99 -21.63 -4.12 -0.09
C GLN A 99 -21.65 -5.66 -0.06
N GLU A 100 -20.75 -6.32 -0.81
CA GLU A 100 -20.68 -7.79 -0.86
C GLU A 100 -20.29 -8.41 0.50
N THR A 101 -19.50 -7.69 1.30
CA THR A 101 -19.02 -8.16 2.61
C THR A 101 -19.81 -7.61 3.80
N ALA A 102 -20.76 -6.69 3.58
CA ALA A 102 -21.52 -5.99 4.61
C ALA A 102 -22.10 -6.95 5.64
N ARG A 103 -22.75 -8.03 5.19
CA ARG A 103 -23.34 -9.04 6.05
C ARG A 103 -22.34 -9.67 7.03
N ILE A 104 -21.17 -10.04 6.54
CA ILE A 104 -20.12 -10.65 7.36
C ILE A 104 -19.52 -9.60 8.30
N SER A 105 -19.30 -8.39 7.82
CA SER A 105 -18.77 -7.28 8.63
C SER A 105 -19.72 -6.94 9.79
N GLU A 106 -21.02 -6.81 9.52
CA GLU A 106 -22.05 -6.57 10.53
C GLU A 106 -22.08 -7.69 11.57
N LEU A 107 -22.02 -8.95 11.12
CA LEU A 107 -22.01 -10.12 12.01
C LEU A 107 -20.78 -10.13 12.92
N LEU A 108 -19.59 -9.81 12.39
CA LEU A 108 -18.34 -9.82 13.13
C LEU A 108 -18.12 -8.55 13.98
N THR A 109 -18.99 -7.54 13.86
CA THR A 109 -18.98 -6.35 14.71
C THR A 109 -19.83 -6.55 15.99
N ARG A 110 -20.67 -7.60 16.01
CA ARG A 110 -21.55 -7.93 17.13
C ARG A 110 -20.80 -8.62 18.26
N GLU A 111 -20.73 -7.98 19.43
CA GLU A 111 -20.06 -8.52 20.62
C GLU A 111 -20.64 -9.88 21.07
N ASP A 112 -21.95 -10.10 20.91
CA ASP A 112 -22.61 -11.35 21.26
C ASP A 112 -22.16 -12.53 20.38
N VAL A 113 -21.79 -12.26 19.14
CA VAL A 113 -21.30 -13.28 18.20
C VAL A 113 -19.81 -13.50 18.39
N VAL A 114 -19.02 -12.43 18.48
CA VAL A 114 -17.56 -12.51 18.66
C VAL A 114 -17.19 -13.18 19.98
N GLY A 115 -17.92 -12.88 21.06
CA GLY A 115 -17.68 -13.51 22.36
C GLY A 115 -17.96 -15.01 22.41
N GLN A 116 -18.73 -15.54 21.45
CA GLN A 116 -19.05 -16.96 21.34
C GLN A 116 -18.08 -17.73 20.43
N LEU A 117 -17.25 -17.04 19.64
CA LEU A 117 -16.23 -17.66 18.82
C LEU A 117 -15.15 -18.31 19.68
N ARG A 118 -14.80 -19.55 19.35
CA ARG A 118 -13.82 -20.38 20.03
C ARG A 118 -12.56 -20.55 19.16
N SER A 119 -11.51 -21.15 19.73
CA SER A 119 -10.31 -21.52 18.95
C SER A 119 -10.59 -22.65 17.95
N ASP A 120 -11.60 -23.48 18.22
CA ASP A 120 -12.01 -24.58 17.34
C ASP A 120 -12.83 -24.05 16.14
N LYS A 121 -12.26 -24.25 14.95
CA LYS A 121 -12.83 -23.79 13.68
C LYS A 121 -14.10 -24.55 13.27
N VAL A 122 -14.21 -25.84 13.60
CA VAL A 122 -15.36 -26.67 13.22
C VAL A 122 -16.57 -26.25 14.05
N ALA A 123 -16.37 -26.07 15.36
CA ALA A 123 -17.40 -25.59 16.27
C ALA A 123 -17.91 -24.19 15.89
N ASN A 124 -17.02 -23.26 15.50
CA ASN A 124 -17.42 -21.93 15.05
C ASN A 124 -18.27 -21.99 13.78
N LEU A 125 -17.92 -22.85 12.83
CA LEU A 125 -18.67 -22.99 11.59
C LEU A 125 -20.08 -23.56 11.84
N GLU A 126 -20.21 -24.53 12.74
CA GLU A 126 -21.52 -25.07 13.15
C GLU A 126 -22.36 -24.02 13.89
N PHE A 127 -21.76 -23.26 14.81
CA PHE A 127 -22.41 -22.16 15.52
C PHE A 127 -22.96 -21.11 14.55
N LEU A 128 -22.13 -20.63 13.61
CA LEU A 128 -22.53 -19.61 12.64
C LEU A 128 -23.66 -20.11 11.71
N LYS A 129 -23.61 -21.39 11.28
CA LYS A 129 -24.67 -21.99 10.46
C LYS A 129 -26.00 -22.15 11.21
N LYS A 130 -25.93 -22.44 12.51
CA LYS A 130 -27.14 -22.71 13.31
C LYS A 130 -27.87 -21.44 13.70
N ASP A 131 -27.12 -20.40 14.08
CA ASP A 131 -27.69 -19.23 14.75
C ASP A 131 -27.67 -17.96 13.87
N HIS A 132 -26.96 -17.97 12.73
CA HIS A 132 -26.69 -16.77 11.91
C HIS A 132 -26.69 -16.99 10.38
N GLU A 133 -27.40 -18.01 9.87
CA GLU A 133 -27.50 -18.35 8.42
C GLU A 133 -28.19 -17.31 7.54
#